data_AF-A0AAJ7RQI1-F1
#
_entry.id   AF-A0AAJ7RQI1-F1
#
_cell.length_a   1.000
_cell.length_b   1.000
_cell.length_c   1.000
_cell.angle_alpha   90.00
_cell.angle_beta   90.00
_cell.angle_gamma   90.00
#
_symmetry.space_group_name_H-M   'P 1'
#
loop_
_entity.id
_entity.type
_entity.pdbx_description
1 polymer ?
#
loop_
_entity_poly.entity_id
_entity_poly.type
_entity_poly.pdbx_seq_one_letter_code
_entity_poly.pdbx_strand_id
1 'polypeptide(L)'
;MVFQIRKCDMYKEEYSDCTNIKSRFNQYFIFGEMLDCSQWKTDLQNCRKWENERNETAYKELVNSESKRRLERLKAHYGNDVWKKRDKPPNDWNKPLPEWMQKEQENTYLNYKNNETKGGTENNMDAGISFCSIS
;
A
#
# COMPACT_ATOMS: atom_id res chain seq x y z
N MET A 1 -13.83 -12.37 -4.58
CA MET A 1 -12.95 -13.56 -4.43
C MET A 1 -11.55 -13.03 -4.11
N VAL A 2 -11.09 -13.18 -2.87
CA VAL A 2 -9.87 -12.51 -2.39
C VAL A 2 -8.65 -13.18 -3.02
N PHE A 3 -7.83 -12.42 -3.75
CA PHE A 3 -6.52 -12.84 -4.25
C PHE A 3 -5.72 -13.48 -3.11
N GLN A 4 -5.60 -14.81 -3.11
CA GLN A 4 -4.92 -15.55 -2.04
C GLN A 4 -3.39 -15.53 -2.19
N ILE A 5 -2.86 -15.22 -3.38
CA ILE A 5 -1.43 -15.30 -3.68
C ILE A 5 -0.98 -14.10 -4.52
N ARG A 6 0.17 -13.50 -4.17
CA ARG A 6 0.83 -12.43 -4.96
C ARG A 6 1.53 -12.99 -6.20
N LYS A 7 1.88 -12.12 -7.15
CA LYS A 7 2.75 -12.53 -8.28
C LYS A 7 4.13 -12.95 -7.79
N CYS A 8 4.78 -13.87 -8.50
CA CYS A 8 6.10 -14.36 -8.09
C CYS A 8 7.17 -13.26 -8.02
N ASP A 9 7.07 -12.21 -8.84
CA ASP A 9 7.99 -11.06 -8.80
C ASP A 9 7.95 -10.34 -7.45
N MET A 10 6.78 -10.23 -6.82
CA MET A 10 6.67 -9.60 -5.51
C MET A 10 7.45 -10.38 -4.44
N TYR A 11 7.39 -11.71 -4.43
CA TYR A 11 8.18 -12.49 -3.47
C TYR A 11 9.68 -12.38 -3.73
N LYS A 12 10.09 -12.18 -4.99
CA LYS A 12 11.49 -11.96 -5.35
C LYS A 12 11.98 -10.61 -4.84
N GLU A 13 11.18 -9.56 -5.02
CA GLU A 13 11.46 -8.22 -4.48
C GLU A 13 11.56 -8.26 -2.95
N GLU A 14 10.59 -8.88 -2.27
CA GLU A 14 10.58 -9.00 -0.80
C GLU A 14 11.81 -9.77 -0.27
N TYR A 15 12.21 -10.85 -0.95
CA TYR A 15 13.42 -11.59 -0.60
C TYR A 15 14.70 -10.76 -0.82
N SER A 16 14.77 -10.05 -1.95
CA SER A 16 15.88 -9.14 -2.26
C SER A 16 15.98 -8.04 -1.21
N ASP A 17 14.86 -7.40 -0.88
CA ASP A 17 14.80 -6.36 0.12
C ASP A 17 15.14 -6.89 1.50
N CYS A 18 14.67 -8.08 1.89
CA CYS A 18 15.01 -8.70 3.17
C CYS A 18 16.51 -8.94 3.30
N THR A 19 17.20 -9.31 2.21
CA THR A 19 18.63 -9.65 2.19
C THR A 19 19.56 -8.49 1.88
N ASN A 20 19.05 -7.39 1.33
CA ASN A 20 19.82 -6.20 0.97
C ASN A 20 20.48 -5.55 2.20
N ILE A 21 21.75 -5.12 2.06
CA ILE A 21 22.56 -4.57 3.15
C ILE A 21 21.92 -3.37 3.85
N LYS A 22 21.25 -2.49 3.09
CA LYS A 22 20.54 -1.33 3.65
C LYS A 22 19.37 -1.76 4.54
N SER A 23 18.59 -2.73 4.08
CA SER A 23 17.48 -3.28 4.83
C SER A 23 17.95 -4.08 6.04
N ARG A 24 19.05 -4.81 5.91
CA ARG A 24 19.69 -5.53 7.01
C ARG A 24 20.14 -4.58 8.12
N PHE A 25 20.75 -3.45 7.77
CA PHE A 25 21.08 -2.41 8.72
C PHE A 25 19.82 -1.88 9.44
N ASN A 26 18.74 -1.60 8.70
CA ASN A 26 17.48 -1.15 9.30
C ASN A 26 16.83 -2.20 10.21
N GLN A 27 16.86 -3.48 9.82
CA GLN A 27 16.38 -4.58 10.66
C GLN A 27 17.16 -4.64 11.98
N TYR A 28 18.49 -4.58 11.90
CA TYR A 28 19.34 -4.56 13.09
C TYR A 28 19.06 -3.34 13.98
N PHE A 29 18.83 -2.17 13.38
CA PHE A 29 18.49 -0.96 14.13
C PHE A 29 17.15 -1.06 14.87
N ILE A 30 16.13 -1.68 14.27
CA ILE A 30 14.78 -1.78 14.85
C ILE A 30 14.69 -2.93 15.86
N PHE A 31 15.24 -4.10 15.51
CA PHE A 31 15.04 -5.34 16.26
C PHE A 31 16.26 -5.77 17.08
N GLY A 32 17.44 -5.18 16.84
CA GLY A 32 18.70 -5.59 17.47
C GLY A 32 19.31 -6.86 16.85
N GLU A 33 18.64 -7.47 15.88
CA GLU A 33 19.07 -8.70 15.22
C GLU A 33 18.68 -8.72 13.74
N MET A 34 19.28 -9.65 13.01
CA MET A 34 18.99 -9.86 11.60
C MET A 34 17.87 -10.88 11.47
N LEU A 35 16.75 -10.49 10.83
CA LEU A 35 15.59 -11.38 10.69
C LEU A 35 15.88 -12.56 9.76
N ASP A 36 15.16 -13.67 9.94
CA ASP A 36 15.27 -14.78 9.01
C ASP A 36 14.52 -14.49 7.69
N CYS A 37 15.28 -14.43 6.58
CA CYS A 37 14.74 -14.24 5.24
C CYS A 37 14.45 -15.56 4.50
N SER A 38 14.70 -16.71 5.14
CA SER A 38 14.49 -18.03 4.54
C SER A 38 13.04 -18.23 4.09
N GLN A 39 12.08 -17.71 4.85
CA GLN A 39 10.65 -17.80 4.54
C GLN A 39 10.33 -17.18 3.16
N TRP A 40 10.86 -16.00 2.86
CA TRP A 40 10.65 -15.34 1.56
C TRP A 40 11.25 -16.13 0.39
N LYS A 41 12.39 -16.79 0.63
CA LYS A 41 13.01 -17.67 -0.36
C LYS A 41 12.13 -18.90 -0.64
N THR A 42 11.60 -19.53 0.40
CA THR A 42 10.69 -20.68 0.30
C THR A 42 9.40 -20.28 -0.41
N ASP A 43 8.80 -19.15 -0.03
CA ASP A 43 7.59 -18.62 -0.68
C ASP A 43 7.82 -18.36 -2.18
N LEU A 44 8.97 -17.76 -2.55
CA LEU A 44 9.35 -17.55 -3.95
C LEU A 44 9.50 -18.87 -4.71
N GLN A 45 10.14 -19.87 -4.11
CA GLN A 45 10.32 -21.19 -4.73
C GLN A 45 8.97 -21.89 -4.92
N ASN A 46 8.10 -21.85 -3.92
CA ASN A 46 6.77 -22.43 -3.98
C ASN A 46 5.88 -21.72 -5.01
N CYS A 47 6.01 -20.39 -5.13
CA CYS A 47 5.35 -19.61 -6.16
C CYS A 47 5.77 -20.08 -7.57
N ARG A 48 7.07 -20.22 -7.83
CA ARG A 48 7.59 -20.69 -9.13
C ARG A 48 7.17 -22.12 -9.45
N LYS A 49 7.18 -23.03 -8.46
CA LYS A 49 6.68 -24.41 -8.64
C LYS A 49 5.19 -24.41 -9.00
N TRP A 50 4.40 -23.54 -8.38
CA TRP A 50 3.00 -23.40 -8.73
C TRP A 50 2.80 -22.85 -10.15
N GLU A 51 3.54 -21.83 -10.56
CA GLU A 51 3.44 -21.26 -11.91
C GLU A 51 3.86 -22.24 -13.01
N ASN A 52 4.97 -22.97 -12.80
CA ASN A 52 5.54 -23.86 -13.82
C ASN A 52 4.89 -25.24 -13.86
N GLU A 53 4.69 -25.86 -12.70
CA GLU A 53 4.31 -27.27 -12.59
C GLU A 53 2.87 -27.47 -12.07
N ARG A 54 2.18 -26.38 -11.70
CA ARG A 54 0.86 -26.44 -11.03
C ARG A 54 0.85 -27.34 -9.80
N ASN A 55 1.96 -27.34 -9.07
CA ASN A 55 2.13 -28.16 -7.88
C ASN A 55 1.20 -27.71 -6.73
N GLU A 56 0.23 -28.56 -6.37
CA GLU A 56 -0.76 -28.25 -5.33
C GLU A 56 -0.18 -28.15 -3.92
N THR A 57 0.88 -28.89 -3.59
CA THR A 57 1.48 -28.81 -2.25
C THR A 57 2.18 -27.47 -2.05
N ALA A 58 2.94 -27.04 -3.06
CA ALA A 58 3.56 -25.71 -3.09
C ALA A 58 2.52 -24.59 -2.99
N TYR A 59 1.38 -24.73 -3.67
CA TYR A 59 0.26 -23.80 -3.57
C TYR A 59 -0.29 -23.73 -2.15
N LYS A 60 -0.59 -24.87 -1.52
CA LYS A 60 -1.13 -24.92 -0.15
C LYS A 60 -0.18 -24.30 0.87
N GLU A 61 1.11 -24.60 0.77
CA GLU A 61 2.14 -24.00 1.64
C GLU A 61 2.20 -22.48 1.48
N LEU A 62 2.13 -21.97 0.24
CA LEU A 62 2.17 -20.55 -0.06
C LEU A 62 0.91 -19.82 0.44
N VAL A 63 -0.28 -20.42 0.31
CA VAL A 63 -1.52 -19.87 0.87
C VAL A 63 -1.44 -19.81 2.39
N ASN A 64 -0.88 -20.83 3.03
CA ASN A 64 -0.72 -20.87 4.49
C ASN A 64 0.25 -19.79 4.96
N SER A 65 1.38 -19.58 4.27
CA SER A 65 2.35 -18.54 4.64
C SER A 65 1.77 -17.13 4.47
N GLU A 66 1.05 -16.86 3.37
CA GLU A 66 0.34 -15.59 3.17
C GLU A 66 -0.73 -15.35 4.25
N SER A 67 -1.50 -16.39 4.57
CA SER A 67 -2.55 -16.30 5.59
C SER A 67 -1.95 -15.98 6.97
N LYS A 68 -0.86 -16.65 7.34
CA LYS A 68 -0.12 -16.37 8.58
C LYS A 68 0.41 -14.94 8.61
N ARG A 69 1.02 -14.46 7.52
CA ARG A 69 1.55 -13.09 7.44
C ARG A 69 0.44 -12.04 7.55
N ARG A 70 -0.71 -12.26 6.90
CA ARG A 70 -1.88 -11.36 7.02
C ARG A 70 -2.41 -11.32 8.44
N LEU A 71 -2.48 -12.48 9.10
CA LEU A 71 -2.94 -12.58 10.49
C LEU A 71 -2.00 -11.80 11.42
N GLU A 72 -0.68 -11.99 11.32
CA GLU A 72 0.29 -11.25 12.14
C GLU A 72 0.19 -9.74 11.92
N ARG A 73 0.07 -9.28 10.66
CA ARG A 73 -0.13 -7.84 10.37
C ARG A 73 -1.40 -7.29 10.99
N LEU A 74 -2.47 -8.09 11.02
CA LEU A 74 -3.77 -7.68 11.56
C LEU A 74 -3.89 -7.90 13.08
N LYS A 75 -2.95 -8.59 13.72
CA LYS A 75 -2.99 -8.94 15.14
C LYS A 75 -3.17 -7.69 16.02
N ALA A 76 -2.39 -6.65 15.77
CA ALA A 76 -2.51 -5.37 16.50
C ALA A 76 -3.85 -4.67 16.23
N HIS A 77 -4.40 -4.79 15.02
CA HIS A 77 -5.70 -4.21 14.68
C HIS A 77 -6.87 -4.92 15.39
N TYR A 78 -6.79 -6.25 15.54
CA TYR A 78 -7.82 -7.01 16.27
C TYR A 78 -7.64 -6.94 17.79
N GLY A 79 -6.41 -6.78 18.27
CA GLY A 79 -6.11 -6.61 19.70
C GLY A 79 -6.32 -5.19 20.22
N ASN A 80 -6.70 -4.24 19.37
CA ASN A 80 -6.94 -2.86 19.78
C ASN A 80 -8.33 -2.74 20.41
N ASP A 81 -8.38 -2.39 21.69
CA ASP A 81 -9.59 -2.15 22.49
C ASP A 81 -9.95 -0.65 22.62
N VAL A 82 -9.01 0.24 22.29
CA VAL A 82 -9.19 1.70 22.37
C VAL A 82 -10.18 2.19 21.31
N TRP A 83 -10.13 1.65 20.10
CA TRP A 83 -10.95 2.12 18.97
C TRP A 83 -11.97 1.08 18.53
N LYS A 84 -13.25 1.45 18.59
CA LYS A 84 -14.35 0.62 18.03
C LYS A 84 -14.40 0.77 16.50
N LYS A 85 -14.58 -0.34 15.80
CA LYS A 85 -14.82 -0.34 14.35
C LYS A 85 -16.16 0.33 14.05
N ARG A 86 -16.21 1.10 12.96
CA ARG A 86 -17.45 1.74 12.50
C ARG A 86 -18.23 0.76 11.63
N ASP A 87 -19.51 0.60 11.90
CA ASP A 87 -20.40 -0.26 11.11
C ASP A 87 -20.85 0.41 9.81
N LYS A 88 -20.99 1.74 9.84
CA LYS A 88 -21.42 2.56 8.70
C LYS A 88 -20.69 3.90 8.69
N PRO A 89 -20.53 4.54 7.52
CA PRO A 89 -20.07 5.91 7.48
C PRO A 89 -21.02 6.80 8.30
N PRO A 90 -20.51 7.91 8.87
CA PRO A 90 -21.37 8.93 9.48
C PRO A 90 -22.46 9.38 8.50
N ASN A 91 -23.65 9.70 9.01
CA ASN A 91 -24.78 10.17 8.16
C ASN A 91 -24.40 11.39 7.30
N ASP A 92 -23.48 12.20 7.81
CA ASP A 92 -23.01 13.45 7.22
C ASP A 92 -21.73 13.29 6.38
N TRP A 93 -21.34 12.07 6.04
CA TRP A 93 -20.09 11.80 5.33
C TRP A 93 -19.99 12.55 3.98
N ASN A 94 -21.12 12.76 3.31
CA ASN A 94 -21.22 13.46 2.03
C ASN A 94 -21.63 14.94 2.18
N LYS A 95 -21.56 15.53 3.37
CA LYS A 95 -21.81 16.98 3.50
C LYS A 95 -20.78 17.76 2.69
N PRO A 96 -21.20 18.87 2.05
CA PRO A 96 -20.25 19.75 1.37
C PRO A 96 -19.21 20.25 2.37
N LEU A 97 -18.00 20.55 1.88
CA LEU A 97 -16.94 21.11 2.71
C LEU A 97 -17.43 22.39 3.41
N PRO A 98 -16.92 22.74 4.59
CA PRO A 98 -17.22 24.04 5.21
C PRO A 98 -16.88 25.21 4.28
N GLU A 99 -17.63 26.31 4.38
CA GLU A 99 -17.51 27.47 3.47
C GLU A 99 -16.08 28.04 3.38
N TRP A 100 -15.36 28.10 4.50
CA TRP A 100 -13.98 28.59 4.53
C TRP A 100 -13.03 27.71 3.69
N MET A 101 -13.24 26.38 3.71
CA MET A 101 -12.42 25.43 2.98
C MET A 101 -12.76 25.45 1.49
N GLN A 102 -14.03 25.70 1.13
CA GLN A 102 -14.42 25.92 -0.27
C GLN A 102 -13.73 27.17 -0.83
N LYS A 103 -13.72 28.28 -0.09
CA LYS A 103 -13.05 29.53 -0.49
C LYS A 103 -11.54 29.36 -0.65
N GLU A 104 -10.89 28.63 0.24
CA GLU A 104 -9.46 28.31 0.09
C GLU A 104 -9.21 27.47 -1.15
N GLN A 105 -10.08 26.50 -1.44
CA GLN A 105 -9.95 25.60 -2.58
C GLN A 105 -10.17 26.29 -3.92
N GLU A 106 -11.04 27.30 -4.02
CA GLU A 106 -11.44 27.99 -5.26
C GLU A 106 -10.25 28.34 -6.16
N ASN A 107 -9.17 28.86 -5.56
CA ASN A 107 -7.99 29.35 -6.28
C ASN A 107 -6.80 28.38 -6.27
N THR A 108 -7.00 27.13 -5.86
CA THR A 108 -5.93 26.12 -5.87
C THR A 108 -5.78 25.46 -7.24
N TYR A 109 -4.55 25.14 -7.61
CA TYR A 109 -4.23 24.34 -8.81
C TYR A 109 -5.09 23.07 -8.91
N LEU A 110 -5.31 22.37 -7.79
CA LEU A 110 -6.11 21.15 -7.74
C LEU A 110 -7.57 21.38 -8.15
N ASN A 111 -8.16 22.52 -7.77
CA ASN A 111 -9.53 22.86 -8.16
C ASN A 111 -9.64 23.12 -9.67
N TYR A 112 -8.67 23.84 -10.25
CA TYR A 112 -8.61 24.06 -11.69
C TYR A 112 -8.47 22.76 -12.47
N LYS A 113 -7.55 21.86 -12.08
CA LYS A 113 -7.41 20.54 -12.71
C LYS A 113 -8.63 19.65 -12.54
N ASN A 114 -9.29 19.69 -11.37
CA ASN A 114 -10.56 18.98 -11.16
C ASN A 114 -11.67 19.50 -12.09
N ASN A 115 -11.70 20.81 -12.39
CA ASN A 115 -12.67 21.38 -13.31
C ASN A 115 -12.37 21.03 -14.78
N GLU A 116 -11.09 21.06 -15.19
CA GLU A 116 -10.66 20.60 -16.53
C GLU A 116 -11.08 19.15 -16.78
N THR A 117 -10.77 18.24 -15.85
CA THR A 117 -11.11 16.80 -15.96
C THR A 117 -12.61 16.52 -16.02
N LYS A 118 -13.45 17.41 -15.47
CA LYS A 118 -14.92 17.31 -15.55
C LYS A 118 -15.50 17.90 -16.84
N GLY A 119 -14.66 18.38 -17.76
CA GLY A 119 -15.08 19.01 -19.01
C GLY A 119 -15.42 20.50 -18.89
N GLY A 120 -14.96 21.17 -17.82
CA GLY A 120 -15.00 22.63 -17.72
C GLY A 120 -14.02 23.28 -18.70
N THR A 121 -14.29 24.53 -19.10
CA THR A 121 -13.40 25.30 -19.97
C THR A 121 -12.01 25.45 -19.37
N GLU A 122 -10.96 25.21 -20.17
CA GLU A 122 -9.56 25.38 -19.80
C GLU A 122 -9.31 26.82 -19.35
N ASN A 123 -9.07 27.00 -18.05
CA ASN A 123 -8.58 28.27 -17.52
C ASN A 123 -7.05 28.23 -17.60
N ASN A 124 -6.47 28.98 -18.55
CA ASN A 124 -5.02 29.09 -18.77
C ASN A 124 -4.29 29.77 -17.58
N MET A 125 -4.22 29.09 -16.44
CA MET A 125 -3.38 29.50 -15.31
C MET A 125 -1.91 29.12 -15.47
N ASP A 126 -1.61 28.19 -16.37
CA ASP A 126 -0.24 27.75 -16.67
C ASP A 126 0.60 28.85 -17.36
N ALA A 127 0.00 29.96 -17.79
CA ALA A 127 0.69 31.08 -18.43
C ALA A 127 1.43 32.02 -17.44
N GLY A 128 1.25 31.88 -16.13
CA GLY A 128 1.76 32.84 -15.14
C GLY A 128 2.41 32.27 -13.88
N ILE A 129 2.44 30.94 -13.68
CA ILE A 129 2.99 30.33 -12.48
C ILE A 129 4.47 29.98 -12.74
N SER A 130 5.37 30.80 -12.19
CA SER A 130 6.79 30.46 -12.12
C SER A 130 6.98 29.27 -11.18
N PHE A 131 7.25 28.10 -11.75
CA PHE A 131 7.61 26.91 -10.97
C PHE A 131 9.02 27.11 -10.41
N CYS A 132 9.12 27.23 -9.08
CA CYS A 132 10.41 27.20 -8.43
C CYS A 132 10.90 25.74 -8.43
N SER A 133 11.87 25.43 -9.28
CA SER A 133 12.63 24.18 -9.19
C SER A 133 13.50 24.23 -7.93
N ILE A 134 13.32 23.26 -7.03
CA ILE A 134 14.26 23.02 -5.94
C ILE A 134 15.53 22.46 -6.58
N SER A 135 16.54 23.33 -6.71
CA SER A 135 17.91 23.00 -7.13
C SER A 135 18.67 22.26 -6.03
#